data_AF-A0A3B9EZ44-F1
#
_entry.id   AF-A0A3B9EZ44-F1
#
_cell.length_a   1.000
_cell.length_b   1.000
_cell.length_c   1.000
_cell.angle_alpha   90.00
_cell.angle_beta   90.00
_cell.angle_gamma   90.00
#
_symmetry.space_group_name_H-M   'P 1'
#
loop_
_entity.id
_entity.type
_entity.pdbx_description
1 polymer ?
#
loop_
_entity_poly.entity_id
_entity_poly.type
_entity_poly.pdbx_seq_one_letter_code
_entity_poly.pdbx_strand_id
1 'polypeptide(L)'
;EDTKYFARRVLQHWVSEYKIDGYRFDLSKGLTQKNTLGNVAAMAQYDQSRINIISRLKNDVHQIDPGAYIILEHFADNPEEVELASRGFMLWGNENHQYNEATMGYSSNLSGVYHANRNFASKHLVGYMESHDEERLMFKNSNYGNGSGSYSVKNLATGLDRVGLAAAFFFTVPGPKMIWQFGEMGYDFSINYCPDGTIDPGCRIANKPVHWDYLNNPDRADLVNEFSALIWLRRQHPNVFENGQLSANWNSMIKHLLLSSGDSSALIVGNFNVTQASVNVAAADGVWYDYFGGDSIVISGGSLQGSYAPGEYHIYTNFKTLSGPATGIGNEEWIYQNGLSELFPNPASGHIYLKIYCQDPVKDLNIELYNITGQQVRKVALGEADRGWTTLEIGEKLGISELGEGIYLYHLRNGKNAETGRILVQH
;
A
#
# COMPACT_ATOMS: atom_id res chain seq x y z
N GLU A 1 -26.52 32.18 22.36
CA GLU A 1 -26.12 32.86 21.11
C GLU A 1 -24.62 33.10 21.03
N ASP A 2 -23.98 33.58 22.10
CA ASP A 2 -22.54 33.89 22.12
C ASP A 2 -21.62 32.74 21.69
N THR A 3 -21.86 31.50 22.16
CA THR A 3 -21.09 30.32 21.74
C THR A 3 -21.17 30.08 20.22
N LYS A 4 -22.35 30.28 19.63
CA LYS A 4 -22.55 30.11 18.18
C LYS A 4 -21.78 31.19 17.41
N TYR A 5 -21.85 32.44 17.89
CA TYR A 5 -21.11 33.55 17.31
C TYR A 5 -19.60 33.30 17.35
N PHE A 6 -19.07 32.92 18.52
CA PHE A 6 -17.65 32.61 18.70
C PHE A 6 -17.20 31.48 17.77
N ALA A 7 -17.91 30.35 17.77
CA ALA A 7 -17.59 29.22 16.91
C ALA A 7 -17.56 29.61 15.42
N ARG A 8 -18.57 30.34 14.95
CA ARG A 8 -18.60 30.87 13.58
C ARG A 8 -17.40 31.76 13.28
N ARG A 9 -17.06 32.71 14.16
CA ARG A 9 -15.92 33.61 13.94
C ARG A 9 -14.59 32.87 13.88
N VAL A 10 -14.39 31.88 14.74
CA VAL A 10 -13.18 31.03 14.72
C VAL A 10 -13.12 30.24 13.42
N LEU A 11 -14.20 29.56 13.05
CA LEU A 11 -14.26 28.74 11.83
C LEU A 11 -14.07 29.56 10.54
N GLN A 12 -14.59 30.78 10.51
CA GLN A 12 -14.38 31.67 9.36
C GLN A 12 -12.96 32.24 9.33
N HIS A 13 -12.36 32.51 10.49
CA HIS A 13 -11.04 33.13 10.57
C HIS A 13 -9.96 32.26 9.93
N TRP A 14 -9.88 30.96 10.26
CA TRP A 14 -8.78 30.16 9.71
C TRP A 14 -8.89 29.93 8.21
N VAL A 15 -10.09 29.74 7.68
CA VAL A 15 -10.31 29.60 6.23
C VAL A 15 -10.03 30.93 5.52
N SER A 16 -10.48 32.07 6.06
CA SER A 16 -10.29 33.37 5.42
C SER A 16 -8.87 33.91 5.54
N GLU A 17 -8.21 33.77 6.69
CA GLU A 17 -6.88 34.34 6.97
C GLU A 17 -5.78 33.37 6.54
N TYR A 18 -5.83 32.13 7.00
CA TYR A 18 -4.78 31.14 6.81
C TYR A 18 -5.01 30.21 5.62
N LYS A 19 -6.16 30.34 4.93
CA LYS A 19 -6.47 29.63 3.69
C LYS A 19 -6.40 28.11 3.80
N ILE A 20 -6.79 27.56 4.95
CA ILE A 20 -6.90 26.10 5.11
C ILE A 20 -8.05 25.55 4.25
N ASP A 21 -7.88 24.34 3.71
CA ASP A 21 -8.86 23.70 2.82
C ASP A 21 -10.04 23.04 3.55
N GLY A 22 -10.14 23.17 4.88
CA GLY A 22 -11.21 22.55 5.65
C GLY A 22 -10.88 22.25 7.11
N TYR A 23 -11.75 21.45 7.72
CA TYR A 23 -11.69 21.08 9.14
C TYR A 23 -11.92 19.58 9.35
N ARG A 24 -11.19 19.01 10.31
CA ARG A 24 -11.59 17.80 11.04
C ARG A 24 -12.17 18.22 12.39
N PHE A 25 -13.46 17.97 12.61
CA PHE A 25 -14.13 18.23 13.88
C PHE A 25 -13.88 17.07 14.84
N ASP A 26 -13.09 17.37 15.88
CA ASP A 26 -12.86 16.52 17.04
C ASP A 26 -14.14 16.30 17.84
N LEU A 27 -14.31 15.07 18.33
CA LEU A 27 -15.43 14.61 19.14
C LEU A 27 -16.77 15.16 18.64
N SER A 28 -17.01 15.07 17.32
CA SER A 28 -18.14 15.77 16.72
C SER A 28 -19.49 15.26 17.23
N LYS A 29 -19.59 14.01 17.70
CA LYS A 29 -20.78 13.50 18.42
C LYS A 29 -21.09 14.23 19.73
N GLY A 30 -20.11 14.91 20.30
CA GLY A 30 -20.24 15.77 21.48
C GLY A 30 -20.84 17.15 21.19
N LEU A 31 -20.99 17.55 19.92
CA LEU A 31 -21.60 18.82 19.52
C LEU A 31 -23.14 18.79 19.60
N THR A 32 -23.65 18.46 20.78
CA THR A 32 -25.07 18.27 21.08
C THR A 32 -25.56 19.22 22.19
N GLN A 33 -26.87 19.27 22.41
CA GLN A 33 -27.50 19.86 23.60
C GLN A 33 -28.01 18.78 24.59
N LYS A 34 -27.92 17.49 24.24
CA LYS A 34 -28.26 16.40 25.14
C LYS A 34 -27.16 16.22 26.19
N ASN A 35 -27.53 16.21 27.46
CA ASN A 35 -26.59 15.88 28.53
C ASN A 35 -26.46 14.36 28.67
N THR A 36 -25.33 13.83 28.22
CA THR A 36 -24.99 12.40 28.27
C THR A 36 -23.70 12.17 29.07
N LEU A 37 -23.41 13.05 30.04
CA LEU A 37 -22.18 12.99 30.83
C LEU A 37 -22.01 11.60 31.48
N GLY A 38 -20.82 11.01 31.32
CA GLY A 38 -20.51 9.68 31.85
C GLY A 38 -21.16 8.51 31.09
N ASN A 39 -21.90 8.76 30.01
CA ASN A 39 -22.57 7.72 29.24
C ASN A 39 -22.27 7.85 27.73
N VAL A 40 -21.18 7.20 27.30
CA VAL A 40 -20.72 7.20 25.89
C VAL A 40 -21.73 6.55 24.97
N ALA A 41 -22.43 5.50 25.41
CA ALA A 41 -23.46 4.83 24.62
C ALA A 41 -24.64 5.77 24.34
N ALA A 42 -25.10 6.52 25.35
CA ALA A 42 -26.15 7.53 25.15
C ALA A 42 -25.68 8.68 24.25
N MET A 43 -24.41 9.10 24.34
CA MET A 43 -23.84 10.11 23.44
C MET A 43 -23.83 9.65 21.97
N ALA A 44 -23.61 8.36 21.74
CA ALA A 44 -23.55 7.77 20.41
C ALA A 44 -24.94 7.56 19.76
N GLN A 45 -26.04 7.68 20.51
CA GLN A 45 -27.38 7.52 19.94
C GLN A 45 -27.72 8.61 18.93
N TYR A 46 -28.58 8.28 17.96
CA TYR A 46 -29.10 9.25 16.97
C TYR A 46 -29.61 10.55 17.61
N ASP A 47 -29.18 11.69 17.08
CA ASP A 47 -29.51 13.01 17.58
C ASP A 47 -29.67 14.06 16.45
N GLN A 48 -30.93 14.28 16.05
CA GLN A 48 -31.27 15.31 15.08
C GLN A 48 -30.78 16.72 15.47
N SER A 49 -30.75 17.05 16.77
CA SER A 49 -30.32 18.37 17.23
C SER A 49 -28.83 18.58 16.96
N ARG A 50 -28.02 17.53 17.15
CA ARG A 50 -26.60 17.50 16.83
C ARG A 50 -26.36 17.64 15.33
N ILE A 51 -27.07 16.89 14.50
CA ILE A 51 -26.99 17.01 13.04
C ILE A 51 -27.26 18.46 12.59
N ASN A 52 -28.27 19.11 13.17
CA ASN A 52 -28.60 20.50 12.88
C ASN A 52 -27.48 21.47 13.31
N ILE A 53 -26.86 21.24 14.47
CA ILE A 53 -25.75 22.05 14.97
C ILE A 53 -24.54 21.92 14.05
N ILE A 54 -24.14 20.70 13.71
CA ILE A 54 -22.98 20.43 12.86
C ILE A 54 -23.22 20.96 11.43
N SER A 55 -24.44 20.80 10.91
CA SER A 55 -24.86 21.38 9.61
C SER A 55 -24.74 22.90 9.58
N ARG A 56 -25.11 23.59 10.67
CA ARG A 56 -24.91 25.04 10.78
C ARG A 56 -23.41 25.40 10.72
N LEU A 57 -22.57 24.70 11.47
CA LEU A 57 -21.12 24.96 11.48
C LEU A 57 -20.49 24.76 10.10
N LYS A 58 -20.91 23.71 9.37
CA LYS A 58 -20.53 23.53 7.96
C LYS A 58 -20.97 24.70 7.10
N ASN A 59 -22.22 25.15 7.22
CA ASN A 59 -22.71 26.28 6.43
C ASN A 59 -21.95 27.58 6.75
N ASP A 60 -21.57 27.79 8.01
CA ASP A 60 -20.77 28.94 8.43
C ASP A 60 -19.38 28.97 7.74
N VAL A 61 -18.76 27.79 7.55
CA VAL A 61 -17.50 27.63 6.79
C VAL A 61 -17.75 27.81 5.28
N HIS A 62 -18.79 27.16 4.74
CA HIS A 62 -19.12 27.18 3.31
C HIS A 62 -19.59 28.55 2.79
N GLN A 63 -19.99 29.46 3.68
CA GLN A 63 -20.19 30.88 3.33
C GLN A 63 -18.89 31.58 2.91
N ILE A 64 -17.74 31.11 3.38
CA ILE A 64 -16.41 31.64 3.03
C ILE A 64 -15.79 30.83 1.90
N ASP A 65 -15.86 29.49 2.02
CA ASP A 65 -15.32 28.58 1.01
C ASP A 65 -16.25 27.36 0.82
N PRO A 66 -17.06 27.34 -0.25
CA PRO A 66 -17.92 26.21 -0.60
C PRO A 66 -17.15 24.90 -0.90
N GLY A 67 -15.85 24.99 -1.21
CA GLY A 67 -14.98 23.84 -1.49
C GLY A 67 -14.38 23.20 -0.23
N ALA A 68 -14.50 23.85 0.93
CA ALA A 68 -13.84 23.39 2.14
C ALA A 68 -14.33 22.00 2.60
N TYR A 69 -13.40 21.11 2.89
CA TYR A 69 -13.69 19.79 3.43
C TYR A 69 -14.15 19.87 4.88
N ILE A 70 -15.22 19.12 5.22
CA ILE A 70 -15.66 18.97 6.60
C ILE A 70 -15.65 17.49 6.97
N ILE A 71 -14.65 17.09 7.75
CA ILE A 71 -14.41 15.73 8.20
C ILE A 71 -14.84 15.62 9.67
N LEU A 72 -15.56 14.56 10.03
CA LEU A 72 -16.07 14.37 11.38
C LEU A 72 -15.48 13.10 12.02
N GLU A 73 -14.92 13.24 13.20
CA GLU A 73 -14.82 12.12 14.14
C GLU A 73 -16.17 11.95 14.83
N HIS A 74 -17.03 11.09 14.29
CA HIS A 74 -18.44 11.05 14.69
C HIS A 74 -18.78 9.81 15.52
N PHE A 75 -18.44 8.58 15.09
CA PHE A 75 -18.63 7.32 15.83
C PHE A 75 -19.94 7.26 16.62
N ALA A 76 -21.04 7.60 15.94
CA ALA A 76 -22.41 7.56 16.45
C ALA A 76 -23.19 6.43 15.75
N ASP A 77 -24.46 6.27 16.07
CA ASP A 77 -25.35 5.35 15.39
C ASP A 77 -25.31 5.58 13.87
N ASN A 78 -25.11 4.50 13.10
CA ASN A 78 -24.87 4.60 11.66
C ASN A 78 -25.95 5.37 10.87
N PRO A 79 -27.25 5.34 11.21
CA PRO A 79 -28.25 6.20 10.55
C PRO A 79 -27.92 7.71 10.60
N GLU A 80 -27.32 8.19 11.69
CA GLU A 80 -26.88 9.59 11.77
C GLU A 80 -25.67 9.85 10.86
N GLU A 81 -24.72 8.94 10.82
CA GLU A 81 -23.56 9.05 9.93
C GLU A 81 -23.96 8.99 8.45
N VAL A 82 -24.95 8.18 8.09
CA VAL A 82 -25.56 8.15 6.74
C VAL A 82 -26.17 9.51 6.40
N GLU A 83 -26.93 10.10 7.32
CA GLU A 83 -27.52 11.43 7.11
C GLU A 83 -26.44 12.50 6.93
N LEU A 84 -25.42 12.52 7.79
CA LEU A 84 -24.30 13.46 7.68
C LEU A 84 -23.52 13.25 6.37
N ALA A 85 -23.24 12.01 5.98
CA ALA A 85 -22.58 11.69 4.71
C ALA A 85 -23.37 12.24 3.51
N SER A 86 -24.71 12.07 3.53
CA SER A 86 -25.62 12.59 2.49
C SER A 86 -25.65 14.13 2.42
N ARG A 87 -25.42 14.79 3.56
CA ARG A 87 -25.28 16.25 3.66
C ARG A 87 -23.89 16.74 3.24
N GLY A 88 -23.03 15.86 2.73
CA GLY A 88 -21.71 16.20 2.21
C GLY A 88 -20.65 16.37 3.29
N PHE A 89 -20.83 15.80 4.48
CA PHE A 89 -19.75 15.61 5.43
C PHE A 89 -18.93 14.38 5.05
N MET A 90 -17.64 14.39 5.33
CA MET A 90 -16.81 13.20 5.36
C MET A 90 -16.73 12.67 6.80
N LEU A 91 -16.72 11.36 6.98
CA LEU A 91 -16.74 10.71 8.28
C LEU A 91 -15.50 9.83 8.44
N TRP A 92 -14.89 9.83 9.62
CA TRP A 92 -13.86 8.86 9.97
C TRP A 92 -14.41 7.42 9.95
N GLY A 93 -13.68 6.54 9.29
CA GLY A 93 -13.95 5.10 9.19
C GLY A 93 -12.85 4.31 9.88
N ASN A 94 -13.07 4.03 11.17
CA ASN A 94 -12.11 3.29 11.97
C ASN A 94 -12.13 1.79 11.62
N GLU A 95 -11.05 1.31 11.02
CA GLU A 95 -10.86 -0.11 10.74
C GLU A 95 -9.61 -0.66 11.43
N ASN A 96 -9.04 0.07 12.39
CA ASN A 96 -7.78 -0.29 13.04
C ASN A 96 -7.77 -1.71 13.60
N HIS A 97 -8.82 -2.10 14.33
CA HIS A 97 -8.91 -3.45 14.88
C HIS A 97 -8.87 -4.52 13.78
N GLN A 98 -9.65 -4.34 12.71
CA GLN A 98 -9.77 -5.33 11.64
C GLN A 98 -8.46 -5.47 10.85
N TYR A 99 -7.82 -4.35 10.54
CA TYR A 99 -6.51 -4.36 9.88
C TYR A 99 -5.41 -4.92 10.79
N ASN A 100 -5.42 -4.63 12.09
CA ASN A 100 -4.49 -5.25 13.04
C ASN A 100 -4.65 -6.77 13.11
N GLU A 101 -5.87 -7.29 13.25
CA GLU A 101 -6.11 -8.74 13.24
C GLU A 101 -5.63 -9.36 11.91
N ALA A 102 -5.91 -8.69 10.79
CA ALA A 102 -5.45 -9.12 9.47
C ALA A 102 -3.91 -9.16 9.37
N THR A 103 -3.20 -8.09 9.72
CA THR A 103 -1.74 -8.04 9.65
C THR A 103 -1.08 -8.94 10.68
N MET A 104 -1.71 -9.22 11.82
CA MET A 104 -1.20 -10.20 12.78
C MET A 104 -1.37 -11.65 12.34
N GLY A 105 -2.21 -11.94 11.34
CA GLY A 105 -2.48 -13.31 10.89
C GLY A 105 -3.64 -13.99 11.61
N TYR A 106 -4.65 -13.20 11.99
CA TYR A 106 -5.88 -13.64 12.63
C TYR A 106 -7.12 -13.34 11.76
N SER A 107 -8.25 -13.92 12.18
CA SER A 107 -9.54 -13.71 11.51
C SER A 107 -9.98 -12.25 11.64
N SER A 108 -10.43 -11.69 10.53
CA SER A 108 -10.74 -10.26 10.39
C SER A 108 -11.72 -10.05 9.24
N ASN A 109 -12.51 -8.99 9.33
CA ASN A 109 -13.42 -8.55 8.29
C ASN A 109 -13.13 -7.11 7.89
N LEU A 110 -12.50 -6.91 6.72
CA LEU A 110 -12.10 -5.58 6.23
C LEU A 110 -13.25 -4.81 5.55
N SER A 111 -14.49 -5.32 5.61
CA SER A 111 -15.62 -4.76 4.86
C SER A 111 -15.97 -3.32 5.24
N GLY A 112 -15.69 -2.91 6.47
CA GLY A 112 -16.12 -1.60 6.97
C GLY A 112 -15.34 -0.41 6.39
N VAL A 113 -14.19 -0.66 5.75
CA VAL A 113 -13.43 0.36 5.01
C VAL A 113 -14.13 0.82 3.73
N TYR A 114 -15.12 0.05 3.25
CA TYR A 114 -15.88 0.36 2.05
C TYR A 114 -17.19 1.07 2.41
N HIS A 115 -17.32 2.32 1.95
CA HIS A 115 -18.45 3.19 2.28
C HIS A 115 -19.83 2.56 2.02
N ALA A 116 -19.98 1.77 0.95
CA ALA A 116 -21.26 1.16 0.61
C ALA A 116 -21.70 0.11 1.64
N ASN A 117 -20.76 -0.59 2.27
CA ASN A 117 -21.06 -1.52 3.37
C ASN A 117 -21.54 -0.80 4.64
N ARG A 118 -21.36 0.53 4.72
CA ARG A 118 -21.92 1.40 5.77
C ARG A 118 -23.20 2.12 5.33
N ASN A 119 -23.76 1.74 4.17
CA ASN A 119 -24.92 2.38 3.51
C ASN A 119 -24.69 3.86 3.12
N PHE A 120 -23.44 4.28 2.93
CA PHE A 120 -23.16 5.63 2.46
C PHE A 120 -23.29 5.64 0.94
N ALA A 121 -24.20 6.46 0.40
CA ALA A 121 -24.36 6.59 -1.05
C ALA A 121 -23.15 7.29 -1.71
N SER A 122 -22.49 8.19 -0.99
CA SER A 122 -21.26 8.85 -1.39
C SER A 122 -20.03 8.18 -0.75
N LYS A 123 -18.87 8.37 -1.37
CA LYS A 123 -17.57 7.92 -0.85
C LYS A 123 -17.04 8.81 0.27
N HIS A 124 -17.93 9.31 1.12
CA HIS A 124 -17.61 10.23 2.21
C HIS A 124 -17.11 9.51 3.47
N LEU A 125 -16.38 8.42 3.29
CA LEU A 125 -15.77 7.64 4.37
C LEU A 125 -14.25 7.77 4.28
N VAL A 126 -13.65 8.49 5.22
CA VAL A 126 -12.21 8.58 5.40
C VAL A 126 -11.77 7.36 6.20
N GLY A 127 -11.54 6.26 5.49
CA GLY A 127 -11.06 5.02 6.10
C GLY A 127 -9.63 5.16 6.61
N TYR A 128 -9.31 4.49 7.71
CA TYR A 128 -7.95 4.43 8.24
C TYR A 128 -7.64 3.08 8.91
N MET A 129 -6.37 2.67 8.81
CA MET A 129 -5.83 1.50 9.52
C MET A 129 -5.19 1.89 10.85
N GLU A 130 -4.75 3.13 10.99
CA GLU A 130 -4.05 3.65 12.16
C GLU A 130 -4.50 5.10 12.40
N SER A 131 -4.44 5.54 13.66
CA SER A 131 -4.61 6.95 14.02
C SER A 131 -3.84 7.25 15.30
N HIS A 132 -3.99 8.48 15.81
CA HIS A 132 -3.50 8.87 17.13
C HIS A 132 -4.15 8.14 18.33
N ASP A 133 -5.33 7.52 18.16
CA ASP A 133 -6.09 6.92 19.25
C ASP A 133 -5.94 5.39 19.34
N GLU A 134 -5.52 4.74 18.25
CA GLU A 134 -5.43 3.29 18.17
C GLU A 134 -4.03 2.81 17.80
N GLU A 135 -3.69 1.61 18.27
CA GLU A 135 -2.32 1.09 18.21
C GLU A 135 -1.88 0.75 16.77
N ARG A 136 -0.58 0.89 16.50
CA ARG A 136 0.01 0.71 15.17
C ARG A 136 0.09 -0.76 14.74
N LEU A 137 -0.07 -1.00 13.44
CA LEU A 137 -0.01 -2.32 12.81
C LEU A 137 1.33 -3.00 13.08
N MET A 138 2.45 -2.29 12.86
CA MET A 138 3.77 -2.89 13.08
C MET A 138 4.08 -3.14 14.55
N PHE A 139 3.67 -2.26 15.46
CA PHE A 139 3.78 -2.53 16.89
C PHE A 139 3.00 -3.81 17.26
N LYS A 140 1.78 -3.97 16.75
CA LYS A 140 0.96 -5.17 16.99
C LYS A 140 1.55 -6.43 16.36
N ASN A 141 2.06 -6.34 15.13
CA ASN A 141 2.74 -7.44 14.44
C ASN A 141 3.94 -7.94 15.26
N SER A 142 4.83 -7.05 15.70
CA SER A 142 6.03 -7.43 16.47
C SER A 142 5.70 -8.06 17.83
N ASN A 143 4.65 -7.60 18.51
CA ASN A 143 4.33 -8.07 19.85
C ASN A 143 3.40 -9.29 19.87
N TYR A 144 2.39 -9.30 18.99
CA TYR A 144 1.25 -10.23 19.03
C TYR A 144 1.02 -10.96 17.72
N GLY A 145 1.88 -10.78 16.72
CA GLY A 145 1.80 -11.49 15.45
C GLY A 145 1.81 -13.02 15.61
N ASN A 146 0.99 -13.68 14.81
CA ASN A 146 0.88 -15.13 14.74
C ASN A 146 2.08 -15.76 13.98
N GLY A 147 2.16 -17.09 13.95
CA GLY A 147 3.19 -17.79 13.19
C GLY A 147 2.89 -19.27 13.03
N SER A 148 3.56 -19.92 12.08
CA SER A 148 3.50 -21.35 11.86
C SER A 148 4.79 -21.85 11.22
N GLY A 149 5.39 -22.90 11.80
CA GLY A 149 6.68 -23.41 11.34
C GLY A 149 7.76 -22.32 11.38
N SER A 150 8.39 -22.05 10.24
CA SER A 150 9.40 -20.99 10.09
C SER A 150 8.82 -19.60 9.79
N TYR A 151 7.53 -19.49 9.52
CA TYR A 151 6.86 -18.21 9.24
C TYR A 151 6.43 -17.55 10.55
N SER A 152 6.85 -16.30 10.78
CA SER A 152 6.49 -15.53 11.98
C SER A 152 6.24 -14.07 11.64
N VAL A 153 5.04 -13.59 11.93
CA VAL A 153 4.66 -12.18 11.75
C VAL A 153 5.45 -11.25 12.66
N LYS A 154 6.07 -11.77 13.73
CA LYS A 154 6.92 -10.98 14.62
C LYS A 154 8.28 -10.64 14.02
N ASN A 155 8.69 -11.31 12.94
CA ASN A 155 9.88 -10.92 12.19
C ASN A 155 9.62 -9.60 11.46
N LEU A 156 10.60 -8.69 11.47
CA LEU A 156 10.45 -7.36 10.89
C LEU A 156 10.03 -7.41 9.40
N ALA A 157 10.80 -8.11 8.56
CA ALA A 157 10.51 -8.21 7.13
C ALA A 157 9.12 -8.80 6.87
N THR A 158 8.81 -9.93 7.52
CA THR A 158 7.47 -10.55 7.40
C THR A 158 6.35 -9.66 7.92
N GLY A 159 6.58 -8.89 8.98
CA GLY A 159 5.62 -7.92 9.49
C GLY A 159 5.35 -6.80 8.49
N LEU A 160 6.41 -6.29 7.83
CA LEU A 160 6.32 -5.24 6.81
C LEU A 160 5.59 -5.74 5.56
N ASP A 161 5.91 -6.93 5.05
CA ASP A 161 5.20 -7.56 3.93
C ASP A 161 3.68 -7.64 4.19
N ARG A 162 3.30 -7.91 5.45
CA ARG A 162 1.89 -7.99 5.84
C ARG A 162 1.22 -6.63 5.92
N VAL A 163 1.96 -5.57 6.24
CA VAL A 163 1.46 -4.19 6.12
C VAL A 163 1.28 -3.83 4.64
N GLY A 164 2.18 -4.27 3.76
CA GLY A 164 2.04 -4.18 2.30
C GLY A 164 0.76 -4.86 1.80
N LEU A 165 0.54 -6.10 2.21
CA LEU A 165 -0.70 -6.84 1.95
C LEU A 165 -1.95 -6.10 2.45
N ALA A 166 -1.93 -5.58 3.68
CA ALA A 166 -3.03 -4.77 4.20
C ALA A 166 -3.26 -3.50 3.36
N ALA A 167 -2.19 -2.83 2.96
CA ALA A 167 -2.23 -1.64 2.12
C ALA A 167 -2.84 -1.92 0.75
N ALA A 168 -2.56 -3.08 0.13
CA ALA A 168 -3.19 -3.51 -1.11
C ALA A 168 -4.72 -3.60 -0.97
N PHE A 169 -5.21 -4.10 0.16
CA PHE A 169 -6.65 -4.16 0.49
C PHE A 169 -7.23 -2.86 1.06
N PHE A 170 -6.41 -1.84 1.27
CA PHE A 170 -6.82 -0.54 1.79
C PHE A 170 -6.88 0.51 0.67
N PHE A 171 -5.79 0.68 -0.07
CA PHE A 171 -5.69 1.71 -1.11
C PHE A 171 -6.46 1.39 -2.39
N THR A 172 -6.73 0.12 -2.68
CA THR A 172 -7.53 -0.25 -3.88
C THR A 172 -9.04 -0.17 -3.64
N VAL A 173 -9.48 0.08 -2.39
CA VAL A 173 -10.90 0.31 -2.07
C VAL A 173 -11.29 1.77 -2.38
N PRO A 174 -12.42 2.01 -3.09
CA PRO A 174 -12.85 3.36 -3.46
C PRO A 174 -13.02 4.32 -2.27
N GLY A 175 -12.83 5.61 -2.52
CA GLY A 175 -12.96 6.68 -1.53
C GLY A 175 -11.67 7.03 -0.77
N PRO A 176 -11.70 8.07 0.08
CA PRO A 176 -10.53 8.62 0.74
C PRO A 176 -9.95 7.65 1.77
N LYS A 177 -8.63 7.73 1.92
CA LYS A 177 -7.82 6.86 2.78
C LYS A 177 -6.83 7.74 3.54
N MET A 178 -6.79 7.61 4.86
CA MET A 178 -5.85 8.35 5.71
C MET A 178 -4.68 7.43 6.11
N ILE A 179 -3.47 7.93 5.92
CA ILE A 179 -2.24 7.33 6.44
C ILE A 179 -1.89 8.07 7.72
N TRP A 180 -1.63 7.34 8.80
CA TRP A 180 -1.10 7.92 10.03
C TRP A 180 0.42 8.04 9.94
N GLN A 181 0.98 9.08 10.56
CA GLN A 181 2.38 9.45 10.41
C GLN A 181 3.33 8.25 10.58
N PHE A 182 4.18 8.03 9.56
CA PHE A 182 5.17 6.96 9.45
C PHE A 182 4.61 5.53 9.27
N GLY A 183 3.29 5.36 9.12
CA GLY A 183 2.68 4.07 8.82
C GLY A 183 3.25 3.44 7.54
N GLU A 184 3.59 4.26 6.54
CA GLU A 184 4.24 3.85 5.29
C GLU A 184 5.66 3.31 5.47
N MET A 185 6.30 3.58 6.61
CA MET A 185 7.63 3.05 6.97
C MET A 185 7.54 1.89 7.97
N GLY A 186 6.32 1.43 8.27
CA GLY A 186 6.06 0.38 9.24
C GLY A 186 6.40 0.80 10.67
N TYR A 187 6.00 2.00 11.08
CA TYR A 187 6.37 2.54 12.38
C TYR A 187 5.91 1.66 13.55
N ASP A 188 6.87 1.20 14.36
CA ASP A 188 6.68 0.09 15.30
C ASP A 188 6.67 0.49 16.76
N PHE A 189 6.74 1.80 17.07
CA PHE A 189 6.58 2.31 18.42
C PHE A 189 5.11 2.27 18.84
N SER A 190 4.84 2.02 20.12
CA SER A 190 3.47 2.15 20.66
C SER A 190 2.97 3.58 20.54
N ILE A 191 1.66 3.76 20.35
CA ILE A 191 1.01 5.06 20.52
C ILE A 191 1.19 5.64 21.93
N ASN A 192 1.49 4.81 22.93
CA ASN A 192 1.72 5.20 24.32
C ASN A 192 3.23 5.31 24.65
N TYR A 193 4.10 5.32 23.65
CA TYR A 193 5.55 5.49 23.88
C TYR A 193 5.87 6.87 24.45
N CYS A 194 6.66 6.89 25.52
CA CYS A 194 7.09 8.08 26.24
C CYS A 194 8.49 8.55 25.78
N PRO A 195 8.79 9.86 25.85
CA PRO A 195 10.11 10.38 25.51
C PRO A 195 11.27 9.81 26.34
N ASP A 196 10.99 9.26 27.52
CA ASP A 196 11.98 8.61 28.40
C ASP A 196 12.20 7.11 28.09
N GLY A 197 11.54 6.60 27.04
CA GLY A 197 11.64 5.21 26.60
C GLY A 197 10.63 4.25 27.22
N THR A 198 9.79 4.71 28.15
CA THR A 198 8.74 3.88 28.75
C THR A 198 7.48 3.80 27.88
N ILE A 199 6.54 2.93 28.26
CA ILE A 199 5.21 2.83 27.64
C ILE A 199 4.17 3.15 28.72
N ASP A 200 3.49 4.29 28.58
CA ASP A 200 2.47 4.76 29.52
C ASP A 200 1.30 5.41 28.75
N PRO A 201 0.03 5.07 29.07
CA PRO A 201 -1.13 5.68 28.40
C PRO A 201 -1.19 7.21 28.44
N GLY A 202 -0.59 7.85 29.45
CA GLY A 202 -0.44 9.29 29.58
C GLY A 202 0.47 9.92 28.51
N CYS A 203 1.29 9.11 27.83
CA CYS A 203 2.17 9.54 26.74
C CYS A 203 1.51 9.49 25.36
N ARG A 204 0.20 9.25 25.24
CA ARG A 204 -0.50 9.20 23.94
C ARG A 204 -0.20 10.43 23.06
N ILE A 205 -0.34 11.61 23.65
CA ILE A 205 -0.07 12.91 22.99
C ILE A 205 1.39 13.36 23.08
N ALA A 206 2.26 12.56 23.71
CA ALA A 206 3.68 12.90 23.79
C ALA A 206 4.35 12.76 22.43
N ASN A 207 5.37 13.59 22.19
CA ASN A 207 6.18 13.54 20.98
C ASN A 207 6.75 12.13 20.78
N LYS A 208 6.50 11.55 19.61
CA LYS A 208 7.06 10.25 19.22
C LYS A 208 8.38 10.45 18.48
N PRO A 209 9.35 9.54 18.63
CA PRO A 209 10.63 9.64 17.93
C PRO A 209 10.47 9.73 16.40
N VAL A 210 11.16 10.67 15.76
CA VAL A 210 11.20 10.75 14.29
C VAL A 210 12.28 9.81 13.78
N HIS A 211 11.92 8.88 12.89
CA HIS A 211 12.79 7.80 12.43
C HIS A 211 13.02 7.81 10.91
N TRP A 212 13.62 8.88 10.38
CA TRP A 212 14.02 8.92 8.97
C TRP A 212 15.09 7.86 8.63
N ASP A 213 15.84 7.41 9.64
CA ASP A 213 16.82 6.33 9.52
C ASP A 213 16.20 4.98 9.15
N TYR A 214 14.88 4.81 9.33
CA TYR A 214 14.16 3.62 8.87
C TYR A 214 14.31 3.37 7.38
N LEU A 215 14.48 4.42 6.57
CA LEU A 215 14.66 4.30 5.13
C LEU A 215 16.02 3.73 4.72
N ASN A 216 16.96 3.57 5.67
CA ASN A 216 18.20 2.82 5.45
C ASN A 216 17.98 1.30 5.51
N ASN A 217 16.84 0.85 6.05
CA ASN A 217 16.44 -0.56 6.00
C ASN A 217 15.70 -0.83 4.68
N PRO A 218 16.16 -1.80 3.87
CA PRO A 218 15.58 -2.06 2.55
C PRO A 218 14.11 -2.50 2.62
N ASP A 219 13.72 -3.33 3.60
CA ASP A 219 12.33 -3.80 3.74
C ASP A 219 11.37 -2.64 4.08
N ARG A 220 11.82 -1.67 4.88
CA ARG A 220 11.01 -0.48 5.20
C ARG A 220 10.91 0.48 4.03
N ALA A 221 12.00 0.62 3.26
CA ALA A 221 11.97 1.40 2.03
C ALA A 221 11.06 0.76 0.97
N ASP A 222 11.07 -0.58 0.89
CA ASP A 222 10.17 -1.34 0.02
C ASP A 222 8.70 -1.08 0.36
N LEU A 223 8.33 -1.09 1.64
CA LEU A 223 6.97 -0.73 2.06
C LEU A 223 6.53 0.68 1.62
N VAL A 224 7.42 1.67 1.69
CA VAL A 224 7.15 3.02 1.18
C VAL A 224 6.90 2.99 -0.33
N ASN A 225 7.67 2.17 -1.05
CA ASN A 225 7.55 2.01 -2.48
C ASN A 225 6.24 1.30 -2.86
N GLU A 226 5.85 0.24 -2.14
CA GLU A 226 4.56 -0.44 -2.30
C GLU A 226 3.38 0.53 -2.06
N PHE A 227 3.39 1.29 -0.97
CA PHE A 227 2.37 2.30 -0.70
C PHE A 227 2.28 3.32 -1.84
N SER A 228 3.43 3.80 -2.32
CA SER A 228 3.51 4.76 -3.43
C SER A 228 2.97 4.18 -4.73
N ALA A 229 3.31 2.93 -5.04
CA ALA A 229 2.83 2.21 -6.23
C ALA A 229 1.32 1.99 -6.18
N LEU A 230 0.77 1.58 -5.03
CA LEU A 230 -0.68 1.41 -4.84
C LEU A 230 -1.45 2.73 -5.02
N ILE A 231 -0.93 3.82 -4.45
CA ILE A 231 -1.51 5.16 -4.60
C ILE A 231 -1.41 5.62 -6.06
N TRP A 232 -0.31 5.32 -6.75
CA TRP A 232 -0.16 5.62 -8.17
C TRP A 232 -1.16 4.85 -9.03
N LEU A 233 -1.26 3.54 -8.85
CA LEU A 233 -2.19 2.66 -9.55
C LEU A 233 -3.62 3.20 -9.50
N ARG A 234 -4.12 3.50 -8.28
CA ARG A 234 -5.48 4.03 -8.12
C ARG A 234 -5.67 5.40 -8.79
N ARG A 235 -4.63 6.24 -8.83
CA ARG A 235 -4.69 7.58 -9.43
C ARG A 235 -4.64 7.54 -10.96
N GLN A 236 -3.91 6.59 -11.54
CA GLN A 236 -3.82 6.43 -12.99
C GLN A 236 -5.05 5.74 -13.59
N HIS A 237 -5.75 4.92 -12.80
CA HIS A 237 -6.91 4.16 -13.26
C HIS A 237 -8.18 4.45 -12.43
N PRO A 238 -8.63 5.71 -12.33
CA PRO A 238 -9.78 6.08 -11.51
C PRO A 238 -11.09 5.48 -12.03
N ASN A 239 -11.18 5.14 -13.32
CA ASN A 239 -12.33 4.43 -13.87
C ASN A 239 -12.58 3.08 -13.17
N VAL A 240 -11.52 2.41 -12.69
CA VAL A 240 -11.59 1.12 -11.97
C VAL A 240 -11.55 1.34 -10.46
N PHE A 241 -10.51 2.02 -9.94
CA PHE A 241 -10.26 2.09 -8.49
C PHE A 241 -11.09 3.14 -7.74
N GLU A 242 -11.69 4.08 -8.47
CA GLU A 242 -12.59 5.07 -7.88
C GLU A 242 -14.04 4.80 -8.32
N ASN A 243 -14.30 4.53 -9.61
CA ASN A 243 -15.66 4.42 -10.14
C ASN A 243 -16.13 2.98 -10.44
N GLY A 244 -15.25 1.99 -10.29
CA GLY A 244 -15.57 0.60 -10.56
C GLY A 244 -16.57 0.02 -9.55
N GLN A 245 -17.31 -0.98 -9.99
CA GLN A 245 -18.13 -1.81 -9.10
C GLN A 245 -17.23 -2.78 -8.36
N LEU A 246 -17.37 -2.83 -7.03
CA LEU A 246 -16.57 -3.67 -6.17
C LEU A 246 -17.36 -4.92 -5.73
N SER A 247 -16.87 -6.10 -6.09
CA SER A 247 -17.22 -7.38 -5.48
C SER A 247 -16.06 -7.85 -4.61
N ALA A 248 -16.33 -8.49 -3.47
CA ALA A 248 -15.26 -8.83 -2.54
C ALA A 248 -15.61 -9.98 -1.59
N ASN A 249 -14.57 -10.68 -1.16
CA ASN A 249 -14.60 -11.53 0.01
C ASN A 249 -13.70 -10.91 1.10
N TRP A 250 -14.35 -10.38 2.13
CA TRP A 250 -13.72 -9.55 3.16
C TRP A 250 -13.32 -10.29 4.43
N ASN A 251 -13.90 -11.46 4.70
CA ASN A 251 -13.91 -12.07 6.04
C ASN A 251 -13.20 -13.43 6.13
N SER A 252 -12.71 -13.96 5.00
CA SER A 252 -11.89 -15.17 4.93
C SER A 252 -10.41 -14.89 5.17
N MET A 253 -9.61 -15.93 5.40
CA MET A 253 -8.13 -15.79 5.40
C MET A 253 -7.57 -15.58 3.99
N ILE A 254 -8.23 -16.10 2.95
CA ILE A 254 -7.96 -15.74 1.54
C ILE A 254 -8.95 -14.65 1.12
N LYS A 255 -8.54 -13.39 1.24
CA LYS A 255 -9.38 -12.26 0.88
C LYS A 255 -9.21 -11.93 -0.59
N HIS A 256 -10.23 -11.38 -1.23
CA HIS A 256 -10.11 -10.84 -2.58
C HIS A 256 -11.04 -9.65 -2.83
N LEU A 257 -10.62 -8.75 -3.70
CA LEU A 257 -11.40 -7.64 -4.24
C LEU A 257 -11.39 -7.73 -5.76
N LEU A 258 -12.56 -7.66 -6.39
CA LEU A 258 -12.71 -7.54 -7.83
C LEU A 258 -13.39 -6.21 -8.14
N LEU A 259 -12.65 -5.29 -8.73
CA LEU A 259 -13.15 -4.01 -9.23
C LEU A 259 -13.35 -4.11 -10.74
N SER A 260 -14.53 -3.73 -11.22
CA SER A 260 -14.88 -3.82 -12.65
C SER A 260 -15.52 -2.54 -13.15
N SER A 261 -15.12 -2.09 -14.34
CA SER A 261 -15.65 -0.92 -15.03
C SER A 261 -15.60 -1.12 -16.54
N GLY A 262 -16.75 -1.49 -17.13
CA GLY A 262 -16.81 -1.94 -18.52
C GLY A 262 -15.93 -3.17 -18.73
N ASP A 263 -15.02 -3.10 -19.70
CA ASP A 263 -14.07 -4.17 -20.02
C ASP A 263 -12.78 -4.12 -19.17
N SER A 264 -12.62 -3.13 -18.28
CA SER A 264 -11.45 -3.00 -17.41
C SER A 264 -11.73 -3.53 -16.01
N SER A 265 -10.89 -4.44 -15.53
CA SER A 265 -11.02 -5.06 -14.22
C SER A 265 -9.67 -5.19 -13.50
N ALA A 266 -9.72 -5.07 -12.18
CA ALA A 266 -8.62 -5.32 -11.27
C ALA A 266 -9.03 -6.34 -10.22
N LEU A 267 -8.22 -7.39 -10.04
CA LEU A 267 -8.41 -8.46 -9.06
C LEU A 267 -7.26 -8.43 -8.06
N ILE A 268 -7.56 -8.12 -6.81
CA ILE A 268 -6.64 -8.13 -5.69
C ILE A 268 -6.90 -9.41 -4.89
N VAL A 269 -5.89 -10.23 -4.66
CA VAL A 269 -6.01 -11.48 -3.89
C VAL A 269 -4.86 -11.58 -2.91
N GLY A 270 -5.14 -11.99 -1.68
CA GLY A 270 -4.13 -12.08 -0.62
C GLY A 270 -4.37 -13.21 0.36
N ASN A 271 -3.30 -13.91 0.73
CA ASN A 271 -3.29 -14.91 1.78
C ASN A 271 -2.92 -14.29 3.14
N PHE A 272 -3.93 -13.92 3.91
CA PHE A 272 -3.75 -13.41 5.27
C PHE A 272 -3.45 -14.52 6.30
N ASN A 273 -3.37 -15.78 5.89
CA ASN A 273 -2.99 -16.87 6.79
C ASN A 273 -1.49 -16.85 7.12
N VAL A 274 -1.10 -17.64 8.11
CA VAL A 274 0.31 -17.96 8.46
C VAL A 274 0.74 -19.31 7.89
N THR A 275 -0.10 -19.91 7.03
CA THR A 275 0.18 -21.13 6.28
C THR A 275 -0.13 -20.93 4.81
N GLN A 276 0.47 -21.76 3.94
CA GLN A 276 0.09 -21.85 2.53
C GLN A 276 -1.40 -22.16 2.41
N ALA A 277 -2.06 -21.58 1.40
CA ALA A 277 -3.48 -21.78 1.17
C ALA A 277 -3.82 -21.81 -0.32
N SER A 278 -4.89 -22.52 -0.66
CA SER A 278 -5.42 -22.56 -2.02
C SER A 278 -6.24 -21.32 -2.31
N VAL A 279 -6.04 -20.75 -3.49
CA VAL A 279 -6.80 -19.63 -4.03
C VAL A 279 -7.72 -20.16 -5.11
N ASN A 280 -9.00 -19.78 -5.03
CA ASN A 280 -9.98 -20.00 -6.08
C ASN A 280 -10.93 -18.80 -6.11
N VAL A 281 -10.76 -17.91 -7.07
CA VAL A 281 -11.49 -16.65 -7.15
C VAL A 281 -12.08 -16.50 -8.55
N ALA A 282 -13.39 -16.23 -8.63
CA ALA A 282 -14.06 -16.00 -9.91
C ALA A 282 -13.46 -14.78 -10.61
N ALA A 283 -13.07 -14.95 -11.88
CA ALA A 283 -12.46 -13.93 -12.70
C ALA A 283 -12.72 -14.23 -14.18
N ALA A 284 -12.77 -13.19 -15.01
CA ALA A 284 -12.97 -13.37 -16.45
C ALA A 284 -11.76 -14.07 -17.09
N ASP A 285 -12.04 -14.94 -18.06
CA ASP A 285 -10.99 -15.56 -18.88
C ASP A 285 -10.22 -14.51 -19.67
N GLY A 286 -8.91 -14.73 -19.82
CA GLY A 286 -8.04 -13.84 -20.58
C GLY A 286 -6.68 -13.63 -19.92
N VAL A 287 -5.94 -12.68 -20.49
CA VAL A 287 -4.63 -12.26 -19.98
C VAL A 287 -4.82 -11.24 -18.88
N TRP A 288 -4.16 -11.46 -17.75
CA TRP A 288 -4.12 -10.55 -16.63
C TRP A 288 -2.66 -10.24 -16.28
N TYR A 289 -2.33 -8.96 -16.13
CA TYR A 289 -1.01 -8.45 -15.79
C TYR A 289 -0.89 -8.31 -14.28
N ASP A 290 0.16 -8.88 -13.70
CA ASP A 290 0.51 -8.69 -12.30
C ASP A 290 1.19 -7.32 -12.12
N TYR A 291 0.58 -6.47 -11.31
CA TYR A 291 1.03 -5.11 -11.10
C TYR A 291 2.42 -5.02 -10.47
N PHE A 292 2.73 -5.92 -9.52
CA PHE A 292 4.03 -5.94 -8.85
C PHE A 292 5.00 -6.89 -9.55
N GLY A 293 4.51 -8.02 -10.05
CA GLY A 293 5.34 -9.02 -10.71
C GLY A 293 5.82 -8.63 -12.11
N GLY A 294 5.16 -7.67 -12.78
CA GLY A 294 5.50 -7.21 -14.13
C GLY A 294 5.23 -8.22 -15.26
N ASP A 295 4.94 -9.48 -14.92
CA ASP A 295 4.55 -10.56 -15.82
C ASP A 295 3.02 -10.65 -15.96
N SER A 296 2.54 -11.60 -16.76
CA SER A 296 1.13 -11.86 -16.98
C SER A 296 0.78 -13.33 -16.76
N ILE A 297 -0.45 -13.55 -16.30
CA ILE A 297 -1.06 -14.87 -16.19
C ILE A 297 -2.20 -14.98 -17.20
N VAL A 298 -2.55 -16.21 -17.56
CA VAL A 298 -3.76 -16.50 -18.34
C VAL A 298 -4.75 -17.18 -17.42
N ILE A 299 -5.90 -16.54 -17.22
CA ILE A 299 -7.04 -17.13 -16.53
C ILE A 299 -7.92 -17.84 -17.57
N SER A 300 -8.31 -19.08 -17.26
CA SER A 300 -9.19 -19.90 -18.11
C SER A 300 -10.19 -20.68 -17.25
N GLY A 301 -11.42 -20.83 -17.70
CA GLY A 301 -12.46 -21.58 -16.98
C GLY A 301 -13.22 -20.75 -15.93
N GLY A 302 -13.11 -19.43 -15.98
CA GLY A 302 -13.88 -18.48 -15.15
C GLY A 302 -13.35 -18.28 -13.74
N SER A 303 -12.17 -18.79 -13.39
CA SER A 303 -11.56 -18.55 -12.10
C SER A 303 -10.03 -18.53 -12.10
N LEU A 304 -9.47 -17.63 -11.30
CA LEU A 304 -8.07 -17.69 -10.86
C LEU A 304 -7.94 -18.86 -9.87
N GLN A 305 -7.04 -19.79 -10.17
CA GLN A 305 -6.68 -20.89 -9.29
C GLN A 305 -5.19 -20.86 -9.00
N GLY A 306 -4.81 -21.09 -7.75
CA GLY A 306 -3.41 -21.07 -7.36
C GLY A 306 -3.19 -21.56 -5.93
N SER A 307 -1.94 -21.52 -5.50
CA SER A 307 -1.59 -21.74 -4.11
C SER A 307 -0.63 -20.66 -3.68
N TYR A 308 -1.04 -19.88 -2.69
CA TYR A 308 -0.30 -18.73 -2.19
C TYR A 308 0.39 -19.08 -0.88
N ALA A 309 1.66 -18.72 -0.76
CA ALA A 309 2.41 -18.76 0.48
C ALA A 309 1.77 -17.85 1.54
N PRO A 310 2.11 -18.00 2.84
CA PRO A 310 1.59 -17.10 3.86
C PRO A 310 2.04 -15.66 3.62
N GLY A 311 1.11 -14.71 3.65
CA GLY A 311 1.39 -13.30 3.36
C GLY A 311 1.47 -12.93 1.88
N GLU A 312 1.49 -13.91 0.96
CA GLU A 312 1.56 -13.67 -0.48
C GLU A 312 0.29 -13.00 -0.99
N TYR A 313 0.47 -12.03 -1.89
CA TYR A 313 -0.62 -11.25 -2.46
C TYR A 313 -0.27 -10.74 -3.85
N HIS A 314 -1.30 -10.56 -4.68
CA HIS A 314 -1.17 -10.11 -6.05
C HIS A 314 -2.27 -9.12 -6.41
N ILE A 315 -1.93 -8.20 -7.32
CA ILE A 315 -2.88 -7.29 -7.95
C ILE A 315 -2.82 -7.54 -9.44
N TYR A 316 -3.83 -8.24 -9.95
CA TYR A 316 -3.95 -8.52 -11.37
C TYR A 316 -4.85 -7.49 -12.04
N THR A 317 -4.46 -7.05 -13.24
CA THR A 317 -5.27 -6.14 -14.07
C THR A 317 -5.41 -6.72 -15.46
N ASN A 318 -6.58 -6.66 -16.08
CA ASN A 318 -6.74 -7.10 -17.48
C ASN A 318 -6.38 -6.00 -18.50
N PHE A 319 -5.77 -4.93 -18.03
CA PHE A 319 -5.25 -3.80 -18.79
C PHE A 319 -3.81 -3.56 -18.38
N LYS A 320 -3.00 -2.96 -19.26
CA LYS A 320 -1.63 -2.61 -18.90
C LYS A 320 -1.61 -1.40 -17.99
N THR A 321 -0.79 -1.47 -16.95
CA THR A 321 -0.50 -0.37 -16.04
C THR A 321 0.84 0.26 -16.40
N LEU A 322 1.01 1.53 -16.08
CA LEU A 322 2.34 2.13 -16.02
C LEU A 322 3.01 1.72 -14.71
N SER A 323 4.34 1.52 -14.74
CA SER A 323 5.11 1.33 -13.51
C SER A 323 4.86 2.49 -12.54
N GLY A 324 4.84 2.18 -11.24
CA GLY A 324 4.79 3.17 -10.18
C GLY A 324 5.97 4.16 -10.26
N PRO A 325 5.83 5.36 -9.70
CA PRO A 325 6.94 6.30 -9.65
C PRO A 325 8.09 5.70 -8.81
N ALA A 326 9.32 5.87 -9.27
CA ALA A 326 10.47 5.67 -8.41
C ALA A 326 10.55 6.76 -7.37
N THR A 327 10.38 6.38 -6.10
CA THR A 327 10.59 7.29 -4.97
C THR A 327 12.07 7.64 -4.82
N GLY A 328 12.98 6.80 -5.33
CA GLY A 328 14.42 6.89 -5.10
C GLY A 328 14.82 6.53 -3.66
N ILE A 329 13.91 5.91 -2.90
CA ILE A 329 14.09 5.52 -1.49
C ILE A 329 14.26 3.99 -1.43
N GLY A 330 15.30 3.54 -0.72
CA GLY A 330 15.76 2.15 -0.74
C GLY A 330 16.80 1.91 -1.85
N ASN A 331 17.36 0.71 -1.93
CA ASN A 331 18.15 0.35 -3.11
C ASN A 331 17.22 0.55 -4.32
N GLU A 332 17.63 1.40 -5.27
CA GLU A 332 16.94 1.64 -6.55
C GLU A 332 16.73 0.36 -7.39
N GLU A 333 17.16 -0.78 -6.87
CA GLU A 333 16.89 -2.12 -7.32
C GLU A 333 15.40 -2.39 -7.61
N TRP A 334 14.43 -1.87 -6.84
CA TRP A 334 13.02 -2.24 -7.07
C TRP A 334 12.39 -1.67 -8.35
N ILE A 335 13.00 -0.66 -8.99
CA ILE A 335 12.41 -0.05 -10.20
C ILE A 335 13.23 -0.31 -11.46
N TYR A 336 14.33 -1.06 -11.30
CA TYR A 336 15.08 -1.65 -12.40
C TYR A 336 15.44 -3.14 -12.21
N GLN A 337 14.87 -3.88 -11.25
CA GLN A 337 14.96 -5.35 -11.22
C GLN A 337 13.91 -5.99 -12.14
N ASN A 338 13.93 -5.58 -13.40
CA ASN A 338 13.46 -6.42 -14.50
C ASN A 338 14.57 -7.32 -15.02
N GLY A 339 15.38 -7.86 -14.10
CA GLY A 339 15.33 -9.30 -14.11
C GLY A 339 16.09 -9.99 -13.02
N LEU A 340 16.09 -11.30 -13.20
CA LEU A 340 16.67 -12.28 -12.30
C LEU A 340 18.19 -12.14 -12.26
N SER A 341 18.79 -11.16 -12.94
CA SER A 341 20.22 -11.02 -13.14
C SER A 341 20.71 -9.58 -13.01
N GLU A 342 21.90 -9.40 -12.43
CA GLU A 342 22.54 -8.11 -12.22
C GLU A 342 24.02 -8.21 -12.64
N LEU A 343 24.50 -7.21 -13.38
CA LEU A 343 25.93 -7.03 -13.67
C LEU A 343 26.53 -5.98 -12.74
N PHE A 344 27.61 -6.32 -12.04
CA PHE A 344 28.34 -5.42 -11.16
C PHE A 344 29.85 -5.70 -11.20
N PRO A 345 30.73 -4.71 -10.95
CA PRO A 345 30.40 -3.30 -10.81
C PRO A 345 29.95 -2.70 -12.15
N ASN A 346 29.07 -1.70 -12.07
CA ASN A 346 28.63 -0.89 -13.19
C ASN A 346 28.65 0.58 -12.73
N PRO A 347 29.67 1.38 -13.08
CA PRO A 347 30.58 1.19 -14.23
C PRO A 347 31.63 0.10 -14.02
N ALA A 348 32.01 -0.55 -15.12
CA ALA A 348 32.94 -1.67 -15.16
C ALA A 348 34.34 -1.26 -15.60
N SER A 349 35.35 -1.72 -14.85
CA SER A 349 36.79 -1.46 -15.07
C SER A 349 37.57 -2.79 -15.18
N GLY A 350 37.26 -3.57 -16.21
CA GLY A 350 37.93 -4.85 -16.52
C GLY A 350 37.30 -6.09 -15.86
N HIS A 351 36.88 -6.00 -14.59
CA HIS A 351 36.15 -7.07 -13.90
C HIS A 351 34.64 -6.80 -13.88
N ILE A 352 33.85 -7.80 -14.23
CA ILE A 352 32.38 -7.80 -14.12
C ILE A 352 31.91 -9.16 -13.63
N TYR A 353 30.95 -9.12 -12.72
CA TYR A 353 30.24 -10.23 -12.15
C TYR A 353 28.78 -10.19 -12.57
N LEU A 354 28.24 -11.34 -12.95
CA LEU A 354 26.81 -11.57 -13.14
C LEU A 354 26.28 -12.29 -11.92
N LYS A 355 25.45 -11.63 -11.12
CA LYS A 355 24.65 -12.27 -10.07
C LYS A 355 23.29 -12.61 -10.63
N ILE A 356 22.88 -13.86 -10.58
CA ILE A 356 21.60 -14.33 -11.11
C ILE A 356 20.87 -15.20 -10.08
N TYR A 357 19.55 -15.06 -9.97
CA TYR A 357 18.67 -15.94 -9.22
C TYR A 357 17.94 -16.90 -10.17
N CYS A 358 18.14 -18.20 -9.99
CA CYS A 358 17.48 -19.22 -10.79
C CYS A 358 16.42 -19.96 -9.96
N GLN A 359 15.15 -19.92 -10.37
CA GLN A 359 14.08 -20.71 -9.74
C GLN A 359 14.28 -22.23 -9.96
N ASP A 360 14.75 -22.59 -11.16
CA ASP A 360 15.19 -23.93 -11.55
C ASP A 360 16.61 -23.86 -12.16
N PRO A 361 17.40 -24.94 -12.14
CA PRO A 361 18.72 -24.96 -12.78
C PRO A 361 18.62 -24.59 -14.26
N VAL A 362 19.45 -23.64 -14.69
CA VAL A 362 19.51 -23.14 -16.06
C VAL A 362 20.69 -23.79 -16.78
N LYS A 363 20.39 -24.41 -17.93
CA LYS A 363 21.41 -24.85 -18.89
C LYS A 363 21.52 -23.85 -20.03
N ASP A 364 22.72 -23.73 -20.61
CA ASP A 364 23.00 -22.89 -21.78
C ASP A 364 22.75 -21.40 -21.56
N LEU A 365 23.24 -20.84 -20.45
CA LEU A 365 23.24 -19.41 -20.20
C LEU A 365 24.20 -18.71 -21.17
N ASN A 366 23.71 -17.71 -21.89
CA ASN A 366 24.48 -16.93 -22.85
C ASN A 366 24.28 -15.43 -22.60
N ILE A 367 25.33 -14.65 -22.83
CA ILE A 367 25.27 -13.19 -22.81
C ILE A 367 25.75 -12.61 -24.14
N GLU A 368 25.01 -11.63 -24.66
CA GLU A 368 25.33 -10.88 -25.87
C GLU A 368 25.48 -9.40 -25.50
N LEU A 369 26.52 -8.72 -25.99
CA LEU A 369 26.70 -7.29 -25.82
C LEU A 369 26.49 -6.56 -27.15
N TYR A 370 25.82 -5.42 -27.08
CA TYR A 370 25.53 -4.53 -28.19
C TYR A 370 26.00 -3.12 -27.84
N ASN A 371 26.55 -2.39 -28.82
CA ASN A 371 26.79 -0.96 -28.65
C ASN A 371 25.47 -0.17 -28.83
N ILE A 372 25.50 1.15 -28.55
CA ILE A 372 24.32 2.02 -28.66
C ILE A 372 23.72 2.12 -30.08
N THR A 373 24.48 1.73 -31.11
CA THR A 373 24.00 1.69 -32.51
C THR A 373 23.32 0.37 -32.86
N GLY A 374 23.23 -0.57 -31.92
CA GLY A 374 22.62 -1.89 -32.11
C GLY A 374 23.55 -2.94 -32.74
N GLN A 375 24.84 -2.64 -32.91
CA GLN A 375 25.81 -3.62 -33.39
C GLN A 375 26.20 -4.57 -32.25
N GLN A 376 26.08 -5.88 -32.47
CA GLN A 376 26.58 -6.89 -31.54
C GLN A 376 28.12 -6.86 -31.51
N VAL A 377 28.70 -6.58 -30.34
CA VAL A 377 30.15 -6.48 -30.14
C VAL A 377 30.75 -7.74 -29.51
N ARG A 378 29.98 -8.49 -28.71
CA ARG A 378 30.39 -9.74 -28.08
C ARG A 378 29.22 -10.71 -27.94
N LYS A 379 29.53 -12.00 -27.91
CA LYS A 379 28.59 -13.08 -27.55
C LYS A 379 29.36 -14.20 -26.88
N VAL A 380 28.92 -14.62 -25.70
CA VAL A 380 29.66 -15.52 -24.82
C VAL A 380 28.71 -16.52 -24.18
N ALA A 381 29.09 -17.79 -24.19
CA ALA A 381 28.44 -18.82 -23.39
C ALA A 381 28.98 -18.77 -21.96
N LEU A 382 28.08 -18.58 -20.99
CA LEU A 382 28.40 -18.50 -19.56
C LEU A 382 28.37 -19.87 -18.89
N GLY A 383 27.60 -20.83 -19.42
CA GLY A 383 27.53 -22.21 -18.96
C GLY A 383 26.20 -22.53 -18.30
N GLU A 384 26.24 -23.24 -17.17
CA GLU A 384 25.07 -23.60 -16.38
C GLU A 384 25.01 -22.76 -15.08
N ALA A 385 23.81 -22.56 -14.54
CA ALA A 385 23.59 -21.93 -13.24
C ALA A 385 22.65 -22.81 -12.40
N ASP A 386 23.03 -23.10 -11.17
CA ASP A 386 22.23 -23.91 -10.25
C ASP A 386 21.03 -23.13 -9.71
N ARG A 387 20.08 -23.85 -9.11
CA ARG A 387 18.96 -23.24 -8.40
C ARG A 387 19.46 -22.35 -7.26
N GLY A 388 18.86 -21.16 -7.14
CA GLY A 388 19.23 -20.15 -6.15
C GLY A 388 20.14 -19.06 -6.73
N TRP A 389 20.83 -18.35 -5.86
CA TRP A 389 21.75 -17.28 -6.26
C TRP A 389 23.08 -17.86 -6.74
N THR A 390 23.48 -17.48 -7.95
CA THR A 390 24.79 -17.78 -8.53
C THR A 390 25.47 -16.48 -8.93
N THR A 391 26.77 -16.35 -8.63
CA THR A 391 27.60 -15.23 -9.10
C THR A 391 28.69 -15.77 -10.02
N LEU A 392 28.75 -15.25 -11.25
CA LEU A 392 29.74 -15.63 -12.26
C LEU A 392 30.64 -14.44 -12.55
N GLU A 393 31.96 -14.61 -12.48
CA GLU A 393 32.89 -13.63 -13.04
C GLU A 393 32.96 -13.80 -14.55
N ILE A 394 32.60 -12.76 -15.28
CA ILE A 394 32.44 -12.80 -16.74
C ILE A 394 33.25 -11.72 -17.47
N GLY A 395 33.96 -10.85 -16.75
CA GLY A 395 34.73 -9.74 -17.32
C GLY A 395 35.73 -10.17 -18.38
N GLU A 396 36.56 -11.16 -18.09
CA GLU A 396 37.52 -11.73 -19.05
C GLU A 396 36.81 -12.38 -20.24
N LYS A 397 35.75 -13.14 -19.99
CA LYS A 397 35.00 -13.82 -21.08
C LYS A 397 34.37 -12.82 -22.04
N LEU A 398 33.89 -11.69 -21.51
CA LEU A 398 33.34 -10.57 -22.29
C LEU A 398 34.43 -9.70 -22.93
N GLY A 399 35.70 -9.85 -22.55
CA GLY A 399 36.80 -9.03 -23.06
C GLY A 399 36.61 -7.55 -22.74
N ILE A 400 36.16 -7.24 -21.52
CA ILE A 400 35.75 -5.89 -21.13
C ILE A 400 36.89 -4.87 -21.24
N SER A 401 38.12 -5.29 -20.91
CA SER A 401 39.34 -4.49 -21.08
C SER A 401 39.65 -4.12 -22.53
N GLU A 402 39.05 -4.80 -23.51
CA GLU A 402 39.22 -4.53 -24.94
C GLU A 402 38.11 -3.66 -25.54
N LEU A 403 37.01 -3.43 -24.79
CA LEU A 403 35.92 -2.57 -25.22
C LEU A 403 36.30 -1.10 -25.03
N GLY A 404 35.85 -0.24 -25.93
CA GLY A 404 35.97 1.21 -25.73
C GLY A 404 35.12 1.67 -24.54
N GLU A 405 35.50 2.79 -23.92
CA GLU A 405 34.66 3.39 -22.90
C GLU A 405 33.30 3.81 -23.47
N GLY A 406 32.22 3.54 -22.73
CA GLY A 406 30.88 3.88 -23.17
C GLY A 406 29.80 2.92 -22.69
N ILE A 407 28.57 3.22 -23.09
CA ILE A 407 27.39 2.44 -22.72
C ILE A 407 27.20 1.29 -23.71
N TYR A 408 27.02 0.10 -23.17
CA TYR A 408 26.65 -1.11 -23.89
C TYR A 408 25.34 -1.65 -23.35
N LEU A 409 24.54 -2.28 -24.22
CA LEU A 409 23.36 -3.03 -23.85
C LEU A 409 23.72 -4.51 -23.81
N TYR A 410 23.25 -5.25 -22.81
CA TYR A 410 23.41 -6.69 -22.75
C TYR A 410 22.09 -7.40 -22.91
N HIS A 411 22.10 -8.55 -23.60
CA HIS A 411 21.02 -9.52 -23.60
C HIS A 411 21.51 -10.80 -22.92
N LEU A 412 20.89 -11.16 -21.79
CA LEU A 412 21.10 -12.44 -21.14
C LEU A 412 20.02 -13.41 -21.61
N ARG A 413 20.40 -14.61 -22.05
CA ARG A 413 19.46 -15.58 -22.65
C ARG A 413 19.74 -16.99 -22.15
N ASN A 414 18.66 -17.74 -21.96
CA ASN A 414 18.68 -19.19 -21.95
C ASN A 414 17.63 -19.72 -22.95
N GLY A 415 17.45 -21.04 -23.05
CA GLY A 415 16.48 -21.64 -23.99
C GLY A 415 15.01 -21.29 -23.74
N LYS A 416 14.67 -20.59 -22.65
CA LYS A 416 13.30 -20.26 -22.22
C LYS A 416 13.05 -18.76 -22.00
N ASN A 417 14.04 -18.05 -21.48
CA ASN A 417 13.94 -16.67 -20.98
C ASN A 417 15.01 -15.78 -21.61
N ALA A 418 14.69 -14.49 -21.75
CA ALA A 418 15.62 -13.46 -22.17
C ALA A 418 15.44 -12.20 -21.31
N GLU A 419 16.55 -11.60 -20.92
CA GLU A 419 16.61 -10.40 -20.10
C GLU A 419 17.54 -9.38 -20.77
N THR A 420 17.27 -8.09 -20.59
CA THR A 420 18.07 -7.00 -21.16
C THR A 420 18.44 -6.00 -20.09
N GLY A 421 19.70 -5.56 -20.11
CA GLY A 421 20.14 -4.45 -19.27
C GLY A 421 21.24 -3.64 -19.94
N ARG A 422 21.90 -2.79 -19.16
CA ARG A 422 22.95 -1.89 -19.64
C ARG A 422 24.20 -1.96 -18.75
N ILE A 423 25.35 -1.71 -19.36
CA ILE A 423 26.62 -1.61 -18.66
C ILE A 423 27.43 -0.43 -19.20
N LEU A 424 28.02 0.36 -18.30
CA LEU A 424 28.97 1.42 -18.62
C LEU A 424 30.37 0.85 -18.46
N VAL A 425 31.17 0.85 -19.53
CA VAL A 425 32.60 0.49 -19.47
C VAL A 425 33.41 1.76 -19.31
N GLN A 426 34.35 1.77 -18.35
CA GLN A 426 35.25 2.88 -18.04
C GLN A 426 36.61 2.30 -17.61
N HIS A 427 37.72 2.81 -18.16
CA HIS A 427 39.08 2.29 -17.90
C HIS A 427 39.92 3.18 -17.01
#